data_AF-A0A452ZBR2-F1
#
_entry.id   AF-A0A452ZBR2-F1
#
_cell.length_a   1.000
_cell.length_b   1.000
_cell.length_c   1.000
_cell.angle_alpha   90.00
_cell.angle_beta   90.00
_cell.angle_gamma   90.00
#
_symmetry.space_group_name_H-M   'P 1'
#
loop_
_entity.id
_entity.type
_entity.pdbx_description
1 polymer ?
#
loop_
_entity_poly.entity_id
_entity_poly.type
_entity_poly.pdbx_seq_one_letter_code
_entity_poly.pdbx_strand_id
1 'polypeptide(L)'
;MSRNLFKRIADGILEHDYDGYFTQKRSASGALGLHPLEKMTAAMRMLTYGIAADGADEYIRSAEATNLESCKKFVIKVCEVFGERYL
;
A
#
# COMPACT_ATOMS: atom_id res chain seq x y z
N MET A 1 -13.40 0.84 -5.74
CA MET A 1 -12.79 2.13 -6.14
C MET A 1 -12.52 2.14 -7.64
N SER A 2 -12.67 3.27 -8.33
CA SER A 2 -12.34 3.37 -9.75
C SER A 2 -10.84 3.29 -10.00
N ARG A 3 -10.42 2.73 -11.16
CA ARG A 3 -9.01 2.57 -11.51
C ARG A 3 -8.26 3.91 -11.57
N ASN A 4 -8.93 4.97 -12.04
CA ASN A 4 -8.34 6.29 -12.16
C ASN A 4 -8.09 6.93 -10.80
N LEU A 5 -9.03 6.78 -9.85
CA LEU A 5 -8.83 7.27 -8.49
C LEU A 5 -7.68 6.52 -7.80
N PHE A 6 -7.64 5.18 -7.94
CA PHE A 6 -6.52 4.39 -7.40
C PHE A 6 -5.18 4.87 -7.94
N LYS A 7 -5.05 5.05 -9.26
CA LYS A 7 -3.81 5.54 -9.87
C LYS A 7 -3.41 6.91 -9.33
N ARG A 8 -4.35 7.86 -9.28
CA ARG A 8 -4.06 9.21 -8.75
C ARG A 8 -3.57 9.17 -7.30
N ILE A 9 -4.15 8.30 -6.47
CA ILE A 9 -3.68 8.10 -5.09
C ILE A 9 -2.29 7.47 -5.08
N ALA A 10 -2.08 6.40 -5.85
CA ALA A 10 -0.81 5.69 -5.91
C ALA A 10 0.33 6.59 -6.42
N ASP A 11 0.10 7.33 -7.50
CA ASP A 11 1.07 8.26 -8.09
C ASP A 11 1.42 9.36 -7.08
N GLY A 12 0.41 9.96 -6.42
CA GLY A 12 0.64 10.96 -5.38
C GLY A 12 1.42 10.41 -4.18
N ILE A 13 1.17 9.17 -3.76
CA ILE A 13 1.98 8.56 -2.69
C ILE A 13 3.42 8.29 -3.16
N LEU A 14 3.61 7.79 -4.39
CA LEU A 14 4.93 7.48 -4.94
C LEU A 14 5.80 8.74 -5.12
N GLU A 15 5.20 9.87 -5.50
CA GLU A 15 5.89 11.17 -5.58
C GLU A 15 6.38 11.67 -4.20
N HIS A 16 5.73 11.24 -3.11
CA HIS A 16 6.01 11.64 -1.73
C HIS A 16 6.57 10.50 -0.84
N ASP A 17 7.02 9.38 -1.44
CA ASP A 17 7.59 8.20 -0.77
C ASP A 17 9.08 8.43 -0.40
N TYR A 18 9.36 9.49 0.36
CA TYR A 18 10.73 9.84 0.77
C TYR A 18 11.40 8.76 1.65
N ASP A 19 10.62 7.95 2.37
CA ASP A 19 11.11 6.81 3.15
C ASP A 19 11.37 5.55 2.29
N GLY A 20 11.01 5.60 0.99
CA GLY A 20 11.26 4.54 0.02
C GLY A 20 10.57 3.23 0.37
N TYR A 21 9.45 3.27 1.09
CA TYR A 21 8.73 2.07 1.53
C TYR A 21 7.95 1.45 0.36
N PHE A 22 7.34 2.31 -0.46
CA PHE A 22 6.67 1.97 -1.71
C PHE A 22 7.65 1.96 -2.89
N THR A 23 8.93 1.71 -2.65
CA THR A 23 9.89 1.34 -3.68
C THR A 23 10.08 -0.17 -3.70
N GLN A 24 10.06 -0.78 -4.88
CA GLN A 24 10.33 -2.22 -5.01
C GLN A 24 11.81 -2.49 -4.67
N LYS A 25 12.05 -3.31 -3.65
CA LYS A 25 13.40 -3.69 -3.20
C LYS A 25 13.60 -5.19 -3.41
N ARG A 26 14.85 -5.60 -3.60
CA ARG A 26 15.21 -7.02 -3.59
C ARG A 26 15.28 -7.54 -2.15
N SER A 27 14.80 -8.75 -1.93
CA SER A 27 14.94 -9.47 -0.66
C SER A 27 16.40 -9.85 -0.41
N ALA A 28 16.70 -10.31 0.81
CA ALA A 28 18.02 -10.88 1.14
C ALA A 28 18.40 -12.10 0.27
N SER A 29 17.41 -12.81 -0.28
CA SER A 29 17.62 -13.91 -1.24
C SER A 29 17.78 -13.44 -2.69
N GLY A 30 17.75 -12.13 -2.95
CA GLY A 30 17.88 -11.55 -4.29
C GLY A 30 16.60 -11.53 -5.12
N ALA A 31 15.51 -12.11 -4.62
CA ALA A 31 14.19 -12.09 -5.26
C ALA A 31 13.61 -10.67 -5.22
N LEU A 32 12.81 -10.29 -6.23
CA LEU A 32 12.08 -9.03 -6.19
C LEU A 32 11.00 -9.11 -5.09
N GLY A 33 11.00 -8.14 -4.18
CA GLY A 33 9.92 -7.98 -3.21
C GLY A 33 8.63 -7.47 -3.87
N LEU A 34 7.60 -7.31 -3.06
CA LEU A 34 6.28 -6.83 -3.53
C LEU A 34 6.38 -5.52 -4.29
N HIS A 35 5.64 -5.47 -5.39
CA HIS A 35 5.49 -4.26 -6.16
C HIS A 35 4.72 -3.20 -5.34
N PRO A 36 5.02 -1.91 -5.49
CA PRO A 36 4.38 -0.85 -4.72
C PRO A 36 2.85 -0.87 -4.85
N LEU A 37 2.35 -1.08 -6.07
CA LEU A 37 0.92 -1.18 -6.34
C LEU A 37 0.27 -2.40 -5.67
N GLU A 38 1.00 -3.51 -5.49
CA GLU A 38 0.49 -4.67 -4.75
C GLU A 38 0.31 -4.32 -3.27
N LYS A 39 1.33 -3.69 -2.65
CA LYS A 39 1.24 -3.21 -1.26
C LYS A 39 0.06 -2.24 -1.06
N MET A 40 -0.10 -1.27 -1.96
CA MET A 40 -1.21 -0.31 -1.91
C MET A 40 -2.57 -0.96 -2.16
N THR A 41 -2.63 -1.99 -3.03
CA THR A 41 -3.86 -2.76 -3.26
C THR A 41 -4.25 -3.56 -2.01
N ALA A 42 -3.28 -4.17 -1.33
CA ALA A 42 -3.51 -4.85 -0.05
C ALA A 42 -4.09 -3.88 0.97
N ALA A 43 -3.43 -2.73 1.16
CA ALA A 43 -3.87 -1.66 2.05
C ALA A 43 -5.31 -1.22 1.77
N MET A 44 -5.61 -0.87 0.52
CA MET A 44 -6.96 -0.46 0.10
C MET A 44 -8.01 -1.53 0.34
N ARG A 45 -7.70 -2.80 0.10
CA ARG A 45 -8.63 -3.92 0.34
C ARG A 45 -8.93 -4.12 1.82
N MET A 46 -7.91 -4.08 2.68
CA MET A 46 -8.10 -4.14 4.14
C MET A 46 -8.97 -2.99 4.63
N LEU A 47 -8.73 -1.76 4.15
CA LEU A 47 -9.53 -0.59 4.53
C LEU A 47 -10.97 -0.65 4.01
N THR A 48 -11.18 -1.13 2.79
CA THR A 48 -12.52 -1.13 2.15
C THR A 48 -13.42 -2.21 2.73
N TYR A 49 -12.86 -3.41 2.96
CA TYR A 49 -13.65 -4.57 3.36
C TYR A 49 -13.64 -4.81 4.87
N GLY A 50 -12.82 -4.09 5.63
CA GLY A 50 -12.64 -4.32 7.06
C GLY A 50 -12.11 -5.73 7.37
N ILE A 51 -11.49 -6.38 6.38
CA ILE A 51 -10.95 -7.73 6.48
C ILE A 51 -9.70 -7.68 7.35
N ALA A 52 -9.59 -8.61 8.30
CA ALA A 52 -8.40 -8.81 9.10
C ALA A 52 -7.19 -9.10 8.19
N ALA A 53 -5.98 -8.75 8.64
CA ALA A 53 -4.78 -8.81 7.80
C ALA A 53 -4.47 -10.24 7.29
N ASP A 54 -5.02 -11.26 7.94
CA ASP A 54 -4.97 -12.68 7.59
C ASP A 54 -5.82 -13.03 6.35
N GLY A 55 -6.98 -12.40 6.12
CA GLY A 55 -7.78 -12.57 4.90
C GLY A 55 -7.21 -11.82 3.69
N ALA A 56 -6.23 -10.94 3.89
CA ALA A 56 -5.53 -10.26 2.80
C ALA A 56 -4.47 -11.16 2.11
N ASP A 57 -4.02 -12.23 2.79
CA ASP A 57 -3.16 -13.29 2.22
C ASP A 57 -3.77 -13.86 0.94
N GLU A 58 -5.07 -14.20 0.98
CA GLU A 58 -5.80 -14.90 -0.10
C GLU A 58 -5.69 -14.18 -1.46
N TYR A 59 -5.38 -12.88 -1.43
CA TYR A 59 -5.31 -12.05 -2.62
C TYR A 59 -3.89 -11.68 -3.07
N ILE A 60 -2.94 -11.51 -2.15
CA ILE A 60 -1.62 -10.92 -2.47
C ILE A 60 -0.46 -11.85 -2.07
N ARG A 61 -0.74 -13.03 -1.47
CA ARG A 61 0.29 -14.02 -1.06
C ARG A 61 1.47 -13.36 -0.36
N SER A 62 1.13 -12.51 0.61
CA SER A 62 2.07 -11.70 1.38
C SER A 62 1.85 -11.95 2.85
N ALA A 63 2.93 -11.92 3.62
CA ALA A 63 2.87 -12.10 5.07
C ALA A 63 1.95 -11.05 5.73
N GLU A 64 1.16 -11.48 6.72
CA GLU A 64 0.24 -10.63 7.47
C GLU A 64 0.90 -9.34 7.97
N ALA A 65 2.10 -9.46 8.55
CA ALA A 65 2.88 -8.33 9.04
C ALA A 65 3.20 -7.30 7.94
N THR A 66 3.52 -7.76 6.73
CA THR A 66 3.77 -6.90 5.56
C THR A 66 2.50 -6.20 5.11
N ASN A 67 1.36 -6.89 5.15
CA ASN A 67 0.06 -6.30 4.82
C ASN A 67 -0.27 -5.19 5.83
N LEU A 68 -0.23 -5.50 7.13
CA LEU A 68 -0.54 -4.53 8.18
C LEU A 68 0.37 -3.30 8.13
N GLU A 69 1.67 -3.50 7.94
CA GLU A 69 2.62 -2.39 7.80
C GLU A 69 2.33 -1.55 6.55
N SER A 70 2.05 -2.20 5.42
CA SER A 70 1.65 -1.51 4.18
C SER A 70 0.38 -0.69 4.39
N CYS A 71 -0.60 -1.20 5.13
CA CYS A 71 -1.84 -0.50 5.46
C CYS A 71 -1.57 0.76 6.28
N LYS A 72 -0.76 0.65 7.34
CA LYS A 72 -0.40 1.78 8.20
C LYS A 72 0.31 2.88 7.41
N LYS A 73 1.35 2.49 6.67
CA LYS A 73 2.13 3.40 5.82
C LYS A 73 1.26 4.07 4.75
N PHE A 74 0.36 3.30 4.15
CA PHE A 74 -0.58 3.81 3.15
C PHE A 74 -1.50 4.88 3.72
N VAL A 75 -2.14 4.64 4.87
CA VAL A 75 -3.03 5.63 5.50
C VAL A 75 -2.28 6.91 5.87
N ILE A 76 -1.10 6.77 6.48
CA ILE A 76 -0.25 7.93 6.83
C ILE A 76 0.05 8.76 5.58
N LYS A 77 0.52 8.12 4.50
CA LYS A 77 0.84 8.80 3.25
C LYS A 77 -0.37 9.44 2.57
N VAL A 78 -1.53 8.78 2.60
CA VAL A 78 -2.77 9.38 2.10
C VAL A 78 -3.12 10.64 2.87
N CYS A 79 -3.03 10.62 4.20
CA CYS A 79 -3.27 11.80 5.03
C CYS A 79 -2.24 12.91 4.78
N GLU A 80 -0.95 12.58 4.63
CA GLU A 80 0.09 13.56 4.31
C GLU A 80 -0.13 14.23 2.96
N VAL A 81 -0.47 13.46 1.92
CA VAL A 81 -0.57 13.98 0.53
C VAL A 81 -1.92 14.62 0.24
N PHE A 82 -3.00 14.07 0.80
CA PHE A 82 -4.37 14.45 0.45
C PHE A 82 -5.16 15.07 1.60
N GLY A 83 -4.61 15.06 2.83
CA GLY A 83 -5.29 15.55 4.03
C GLY A 83 -5.74 17.00 3.90
N GLU A 84 -4.82 17.93 3.62
CA GLU A 84 -5.15 19.36 3.52
C GLU A 84 -6.27 19.69 2.53
N ARG A 85 -6.46 18.85 1.51
CA ARG A 85 -7.44 19.08 0.46
C ARG A 85 -8.81 18.45 0.75
N TYR A 86 -8.85 17.38 1.54
CA TYR A 86 -10.01 16.50 1.62
C TYR A 86 -10.43 16.07 3.05
N LEU A 87 -9.62 16.35 4.07
CA LEU A 87 -9.86 16.03 5.49
C LEU A 87 -9.87 17.33 6.32
#